data_AF-A0A351QX13-F1
#
_entry.id   AF-A0A351QX13-F1
#
_cell.length_a   1.000
_cell.length_b   1.000
_cell.length_c   1.000
_cell.angle_alpha   90.00
_cell.angle_beta   90.00
_cell.angle_gamma   90.00
#
_symmetry.space_group_name_H-M   'P 1'
#
loop_
_entity.id
_entity.type
_entity.pdbx_description
1 polymer ?
#
loop_
_entity_poly.entity_id
_entity_poly.type
_entity_poly.pdbx_seq_one_letter_code
_entity_poly.pdbx_strand_id
1 'polypeptide(L)'
;MGKIIDYKCTYGNEQGISKEIIEKTNLKFPDAYKNWDSMVTLAKALKEYYKANVCTLPFCHTVEGEALGGKVNLGDENIGPRAKEYICTTTEELLALPKIDFSKGRISEVLKACKSLRQQGENVVLNVSGPFTIMNVLIEPRVVFKTFRKNPELIREVFNKFQHEIIEFIEEAQKVGVNIISYADSSGGVNILGPKFAEQVVEMFTYPLLKTMDKIINEEMIIVLCPKTTFSLLGTDKAIWKDVSLGGPSNYEEGCIKAIGLAKFVGQTCMKNKDFQLKDGVIKTLELL
;
A
#
# COMPACT_ATOMS: atom_id res chain seq x y z
N MET A 1 -10.73 10.62 -24.04
CA MET A 1 -10.07 10.56 -22.73
C MET A 1 -11.10 10.75 -21.66
N GLY A 2 -11.21 9.77 -20.76
CA GLY A 2 -11.88 9.94 -19.48
C GLY A 2 -11.31 11.14 -18.70
N LYS A 3 -12.01 11.54 -17.63
CA LYS A 3 -11.52 12.54 -16.69
C LYS A 3 -11.05 11.83 -15.43
N ILE A 4 -9.83 12.10 -14.97
CA ILE A 4 -9.37 11.61 -13.65
C ILE A 4 -10.25 12.26 -12.57
N ILE A 5 -10.87 11.42 -11.73
CA ILE A 5 -11.71 11.83 -10.61
C ILE A 5 -10.94 11.59 -9.31
N ASP A 6 -10.99 12.54 -8.39
CA ASP A 6 -10.42 12.34 -7.06
C ASP A 6 -11.38 11.52 -6.17
N TYR A 7 -10.82 10.62 -5.37
CA TYR A 7 -11.55 9.96 -4.29
C TYR A 7 -11.36 10.73 -2.98
N LYS A 8 -12.46 11.18 -2.38
CA LYS A 8 -12.45 11.87 -1.08
C LYS A 8 -12.24 10.87 0.04
N CYS A 9 -11.02 10.82 0.58
CA CYS A 9 -10.71 10.00 1.73
C CYS A 9 -11.43 10.55 2.97
N THR A 10 -12.25 9.72 3.62
CA THR A 10 -12.93 10.03 4.89
C THR A 10 -12.23 9.43 6.11
N TYR A 11 -11.25 8.55 5.90
CA TYR A 11 -10.50 7.80 6.93
C TYR A 11 -9.09 8.34 7.16
N GLY A 12 -8.80 9.53 6.62
CA GLY A 12 -7.52 10.19 6.82
C GLY A 12 -7.48 10.75 8.22
N ASN A 13 -7.02 9.94 9.19
CA ASN A 13 -6.61 10.27 10.58
C ASN A 13 -7.11 9.27 11.64
N GLU A 14 -7.17 7.96 11.36
CA GLU A 14 -7.07 6.98 12.44
C GLU A 14 -5.62 7.02 12.96
N GLN A 15 -5.33 8.01 13.81
CA GLN A 15 -4.07 8.14 14.50
C GLN A 15 -4.15 7.39 15.82
N GLY A 16 -3.24 6.44 15.97
CA GLY A 16 -2.99 5.76 17.21
C GLY A 16 -3.80 4.49 17.43
N ILE A 17 -3.37 3.74 18.44
CA ILE A 17 -3.95 2.49 18.90
C ILE A 17 -4.85 2.81 20.10
N SER A 18 -6.07 2.26 20.11
CA SER A 18 -7.00 2.52 21.22
C SER A 18 -6.43 2.01 22.54
N LYS A 19 -6.71 2.72 23.65
CA LYS A 19 -6.24 2.33 24.99
C LYS A 19 -6.65 0.91 25.36
N GLU A 20 -7.86 0.51 25.00
CA GLU A 20 -8.39 -0.84 25.23
C GLU A 20 -7.50 -1.92 24.59
N ILE A 21 -7.02 -1.70 23.36
CA ILE A 21 -6.10 -2.63 22.69
C ILE A 21 -4.75 -2.67 23.40
N ILE A 22 -4.24 -1.52 23.83
CA ILE A 22 -2.94 -1.43 24.52
C ILE A 22 -3.00 -2.18 25.86
N GLU A 23 -4.04 -1.93 26.66
CA GLU A 23 -4.25 -2.61 27.94
C GLU A 23 -4.43 -4.12 27.76
N LYS A 24 -5.20 -4.54 26.74
CA LYS A 24 -5.43 -5.96 26.43
C LYS A 24 -4.15 -6.68 26.01
N THR A 25 -3.30 -6.03 25.21
CA THR A 25 -2.11 -6.66 24.62
C THR A 25 -0.84 -6.48 25.46
N ASN A 26 -0.83 -5.51 26.38
CA ASN A 26 0.33 -5.10 27.17
C ASN A 26 1.57 -4.78 26.31
N LEU A 27 1.34 -4.35 25.06
CA LEU A 27 2.41 -4.03 24.13
C LEU A 27 3.05 -2.69 24.45
N LYS A 28 4.37 -2.61 24.26
CA LYS A 28 5.15 -1.39 24.43
C LYS A 28 5.42 -0.75 23.08
N PHE A 29 5.18 0.54 22.98
CA PHE A 29 5.49 1.34 21.81
C PHE A 29 6.81 2.08 22.04
N PRO A 30 7.68 2.22 21.02
CA PRO A 30 7.49 1.82 19.62
C PRO A 30 7.86 0.36 19.27
N ASP A 31 8.15 -0.51 20.24
CA ASP A 31 8.60 -1.89 19.94
C ASP A 31 7.53 -2.72 19.22
N ALA A 32 6.25 -2.44 19.45
CA ALA A 32 5.12 -2.97 18.70
C ALA A 32 5.18 -2.70 17.18
N TYR A 33 5.93 -1.67 16.76
CA TYR A 33 6.16 -1.35 15.35
C TYR A 33 7.47 -1.93 14.81
N LYS A 34 8.31 -2.55 15.64
CA LYS A 34 9.64 -3.04 15.25
C LYS A 34 9.71 -4.56 15.15
N ASN A 35 9.12 -5.28 16.11
CA ASN A 35 9.32 -6.72 16.25
C ASN A 35 8.13 -7.50 15.69
N TRP A 36 8.41 -8.55 14.91
CA TRP A 36 7.39 -9.31 14.20
C TRP A 36 6.33 -9.93 15.13
N ASP A 37 6.73 -10.43 16.30
CA ASP A 37 5.87 -11.09 17.29
C ASP A 37 4.87 -10.10 17.92
N SER A 38 5.35 -8.89 18.18
CA SER A 38 4.55 -7.78 18.67
C SER A 38 3.57 -7.29 17.59
N MET A 39 4.01 -7.25 16.32
CA MET A 39 3.12 -6.93 15.19
C MET A 39 2.02 -7.98 15.02
N VAL A 40 2.33 -9.26 15.15
CA VAL A 40 1.34 -10.36 15.11
C VAL A 40 0.30 -10.16 16.20
N THR A 41 0.74 -9.90 17.43
CA THR A 41 -0.14 -9.68 18.59
C THR A 41 -1.05 -8.48 18.36
N LEU A 42 -0.49 -7.36 17.92
CA LEU A 42 -1.24 -6.13 17.65
C LEU A 42 -2.24 -6.31 16.49
N ALA A 43 -1.83 -6.95 15.40
CA ALA A 43 -2.69 -7.14 14.23
C ALA A 43 -3.92 -8.01 14.56
N LYS A 44 -3.75 -9.07 15.36
CA LYS A 44 -4.87 -9.91 15.80
C LYS A 44 -5.81 -9.16 16.75
N ALA A 45 -5.27 -8.36 17.67
CA ALA A 45 -6.08 -7.54 18.57
C ALA A 45 -6.87 -6.47 17.80
N LEU A 46 -6.27 -5.81 16.82
CA LEU A 46 -6.95 -4.86 15.93
C LEU A 46 -8.04 -5.55 15.11
N LYS A 47 -7.75 -6.73 14.55
CA LYS A 47 -8.74 -7.53 13.82
C LYS A 47 -9.97 -7.82 14.67
N GLU A 48 -9.77 -8.29 15.91
CA GLU A 48 -10.86 -8.59 16.84
C GLU A 48 -11.64 -7.33 17.23
N TYR A 49 -10.93 -6.25 17.60
CA TYR A 49 -11.52 -4.99 18.03
C TYR A 49 -12.43 -4.38 16.95
N TYR A 50 -11.94 -4.33 15.70
CA TYR A 50 -12.69 -3.80 14.57
C TYR A 50 -13.61 -4.82 13.90
N LYS A 51 -13.70 -6.05 14.43
CA LYS A 51 -14.46 -7.17 13.84
C LYS A 51 -14.12 -7.37 12.35
N ALA A 52 -12.85 -7.22 12.02
CA ALA A 52 -12.34 -7.34 10.66
C ALA A 52 -12.12 -8.81 10.28
N ASN A 53 -12.09 -9.08 8.99
CA ASN A 53 -11.82 -10.41 8.44
C ASN A 53 -10.33 -10.64 8.12
N VAL A 54 -9.51 -9.61 8.30
CA VAL A 54 -8.10 -9.58 7.90
C VAL A 54 -7.20 -8.96 8.97
N CYS A 55 -5.96 -9.41 9.01
CA CYS A 55 -4.87 -8.76 9.74
C CYS A 55 -4.10 -7.84 8.77
N THR A 56 -3.98 -6.55 9.09
CA THR A 56 -3.30 -5.58 8.22
C THR A 56 -1.94 -5.20 8.78
N LEU A 57 -0.90 -5.25 7.94
CA LEU A 57 0.49 -4.91 8.27
C LEU A 57 1.17 -4.17 7.12
N PRO A 58 2.23 -3.38 7.36
CA PRO A 58 2.51 -2.74 8.64
C PRO A 58 1.43 -1.69 8.99
N PHE A 59 1.52 -1.13 10.19
CA PHE A 59 0.63 -0.08 10.70
C PHE A 59 1.04 1.34 10.24
N CYS A 60 1.90 1.45 9.22
CA CYS A 60 2.43 2.72 8.71
C CYS A 60 2.83 2.58 7.23
N HIS A 61 3.28 3.67 6.60
CA HIS A 61 3.76 3.69 5.21
C HIS A 61 5.20 4.19 5.12
N THR A 62 6.06 3.72 6.03
CA THR A 62 7.46 4.17 6.13
C THR A 62 8.49 3.06 5.98
N VAL A 63 8.07 1.79 5.89
CA VAL A 63 9.00 0.65 5.96
C VAL A 63 9.89 0.55 4.73
N GLU A 64 9.35 0.83 3.53
CA GLU A 64 10.09 0.80 2.28
C GLU A 64 11.10 1.95 2.21
N GLY A 65 10.68 3.16 2.61
CA GLY A 65 11.55 4.33 2.68
C GLY A 65 12.64 4.18 3.75
N GLU A 66 12.32 3.58 4.90
CA GLU A 66 13.33 3.25 5.92
C GLU A 66 14.33 2.20 5.41
N ALA A 67 13.86 1.18 4.70
CA ALA A 67 14.73 0.13 4.16
C ALA A 67 15.71 0.65 3.09
N LEU A 68 15.36 1.75 2.42
CA LEU A 68 16.23 2.51 1.52
C LEU A 68 17.18 3.49 2.26
N GLY A 69 17.13 3.53 3.60
CA GLY A 69 18.01 4.34 4.45
C GLY A 69 17.38 5.57 5.08
N GLY A 70 16.11 5.87 4.76
CA GLY A 70 15.38 7.02 5.29
C GLY A 70 15.25 6.99 6.81
N LYS A 71 15.19 8.18 7.43
CA LYS A 71 15.10 8.30 8.90
C LYS A 71 13.64 8.39 9.33
N VAL A 72 13.22 7.44 10.16
CA VAL A 72 11.85 7.35 10.68
C VAL A 72 11.83 7.67 12.17
N ASN A 73 10.91 8.54 12.57
CA ASN A 73 10.49 8.67 13.95
C ASN A 73 9.35 7.68 14.18
N LEU A 74 9.61 6.63 14.98
CA LEU A 74 8.64 5.58 15.22
C LEU A 74 7.46 6.03 16.10
N GLY A 75 7.61 7.15 16.80
CA GLY A 75 6.58 7.69 17.68
C GLY A 75 6.21 6.74 18.81
N ASP A 76 4.91 6.67 19.09
CA ASP A 76 4.32 5.96 20.23
C ASP A 76 2.95 5.36 19.84
N GLU A 77 2.16 4.94 20.82
CA GLU A 77 0.83 4.41 20.60
C GLU A 77 -0.16 5.43 20.01
N ASN A 78 0.03 6.72 20.24
CA ASN A 78 -0.88 7.77 19.78
C ASN A 78 -0.50 8.26 18.40
N ILE A 79 0.80 8.32 18.12
CA ILE A 79 1.37 8.80 16.87
C ILE A 79 2.32 7.74 16.32
N GLY A 80 1.90 7.05 15.26
CA GLY A 80 2.71 6.02 14.62
C GLY A 80 3.95 6.52 13.86
N PRO A 81 4.67 5.59 13.20
CA PRO A 81 5.88 5.89 12.45
C PRO A 81 5.70 6.93 11.34
N ARG A 82 6.60 7.91 11.28
CA ARG A 82 6.61 8.99 10.27
C ARG A 82 8.02 9.37 9.84
N ALA A 83 8.15 10.01 8.69
CA ALA A 83 9.42 10.57 8.23
C ALA A 83 9.96 11.57 9.27
N LYS A 84 11.28 11.54 9.51
CA LYS A 84 11.96 12.41 10.47
C LYS A 84 12.81 13.47 9.76
N GLU A 85 13.81 13.01 9.05
CA GLU A 85 14.81 13.83 8.35
C GLU A 85 15.04 13.23 6.96
N TYR A 86 15.19 14.09 5.95
CA TYR A 86 15.48 13.67 4.59
C TYR A 86 16.97 13.37 4.44
N ILE A 87 17.27 12.23 3.84
CA ILE A 87 18.65 11.80 3.56
C ILE A 87 19.11 12.23 2.16
N CYS A 88 18.17 12.60 1.29
CA CYS A 88 18.43 13.11 -0.04
C CYS A 88 18.01 14.59 -0.13
N THR A 89 18.83 15.38 -0.84
CA THR A 89 18.60 16.80 -1.13
C THR A 89 18.36 17.06 -2.61
N THR A 90 18.79 16.14 -3.48
CA THR A 90 18.59 16.18 -4.93
C THR A 90 17.86 14.92 -5.42
N THR A 91 17.26 14.98 -6.61
CA THR A 91 16.50 13.82 -7.16
C THR A 91 17.44 12.74 -7.67
N GLU A 92 18.63 13.12 -8.15
CA GLU A 92 19.69 12.25 -8.62
C GLU A 92 20.21 11.34 -7.50
N GLU A 93 20.29 11.84 -6.26
CA GLU A 93 20.68 11.03 -5.09
C GLU A 93 19.76 9.84 -4.85
N LEU A 94 18.47 9.89 -5.25
CA LEU A 94 17.56 8.76 -5.13
C LEU A 94 18.01 7.55 -5.95
N LEU A 95 18.66 7.78 -7.10
CA LEU A 95 19.18 6.73 -7.97
C LEU A 95 20.42 6.05 -7.36
N ALA A 96 21.16 6.77 -6.51
CA ALA A 96 22.34 6.25 -5.84
C ALA A 96 22.01 5.48 -4.55
N LEU A 97 20.76 5.51 -4.08
CA LEU A 97 20.34 4.74 -2.91
C LEU A 97 20.51 3.23 -3.16
N PRO A 98 20.89 2.46 -2.12
CA PRO A 98 20.99 1.01 -2.24
C PRO A 98 19.64 0.40 -2.61
N LYS A 99 19.66 -0.87 -3.04
CA LYS A 99 18.43 -1.67 -3.11
C LYS A 99 17.89 -1.94 -1.73
N ILE A 100 16.58 -2.20 -1.64
CA ILE A 100 15.98 -2.72 -0.41
C ILE A 100 16.57 -4.09 -0.09
N ASP A 101 17.01 -4.25 1.15
CA ASP A 101 17.44 -5.54 1.68
C ASP A 101 16.33 -6.10 2.59
N PHE A 102 15.52 -7.01 2.02
CA PHE A 102 14.37 -7.62 2.69
C PHE A 102 14.76 -8.57 3.84
N SER A 103 16.05 -8.84 4.05
CA SER A 103 16.51 -9.68 5.16
C SER A 103 16.69 -8.93 6.48
N LYS A 104 16.76 -7.59 6.44
CA LYS A 104 17.04 -6.74 7.61
C LYS A 104 16.02 -5.62 7.84
N GLY A 105 16.11 -4.98 9.01
CA GLY A 105 15.26 -3.85 9.37
C GLY A 105 13.79 -4.22 9.56
N ARG A 106 12.92 -3.20 9.68
CA ARG A 106 11.49 -3.45 9.94
C ARG A 106 10.77 -4.13 8.79
N ILE A 107 11.22 -3.95 7.55
CA ILE A 107 10.59 -4.62 6.39
C ILE A 107 10.72 -6.15 6.48
N SER A 108 11.87 -6.66 6.98
CA SER A 108 12.07 -8.07 7.30
C SER A 108 11.14 -8.54 8.43
N GLU A 109 10.99 -7.73 9.48
CA GLU A 109 10.10 -8.02 10.61
C GLU A 109 8.62 -8.04 10.19
N VAL A 110 8.21 -7.17 9.27
CA VAL A 110 6.88 -7.18 8.65
C VAL A 110 6.65 -8.48 7.87
N LEU A 111 7.60 -8.90 7.04
CA LEU A 111 7.50 -10.15 6.27
C LEU A 111 7.42 -11.38 7.20
N LYS A 112 8.19 -11.40 8.30
CA LYS A 112 8.10 -12.45 9.34
C LYS A 112 6.73 -12.46 10.01
N ALA A 113 6.19 -11.29 10.35
CA ALA A 113 4.86 -11.17 10.95
C ALA A 113 3.76 -11.66 9.99
N CYS A 114 3.85 -11.28 8.72
CA CYS A 114 2.96 -11.78 7.67
C CYS A 114 3.02 -13.31 7.56
N LYS A 115 4.23 -13.88 7.51
CA LYS A 115 4.43 -15.34 7.48
C LYS A 115 3.75 -16.03 8.66
N SER A 116 3.98 -15.51 9.87
CA SER A 116 3.42 -16.10 11.10
C SER A 116 1.90 -16.05 11.12
N LEU A 117 1.30 -14.93 10.69
CA LEU A 117 -0.16 -14.81 10.60
C LEU A 117 -0.74 -15.80 9.58
N ARG A 118 -0.13 -15.91 8.39
CA ARG A 118 -0.58 -16.86 7.36
C ARG A 118 -0.49 -18.31 7.83
N GLN A 119 0.58 -18.68 8.54
CA GLN A 119 0.73 -20.02 9.14
C GLN A 119 -0.31 -20.31 10.23
N GLN A 120 -0.86 -19.28 10.87
CA GLN A 120 -1.97 -19.39 11.83
C GLN A 120 -3.35 -19.40 11.15
N GLY A 121 -3.42 -19.37 9.82
CA GLY A 121 -4.67 -19.38 9.06
C GLY A 121 -5.33 -18.00 8.88
N GLU A 122 -4.66 -16.91 9.25
CA GLU A 122 -5.19 -15.56 9.11
C GLU A 122 -5.09 -15.04 7.68
N ASN A 123 -6.08 -14.29 7.19
CA ASN A 123 -5.93 -13.50 5.96
C ASN A 123 -5.10 -12.25 6.25
N VAL A 124 -4.10 -11.97 5.42
CA VAL A 124 -3.14 -10.88 5.65
C VAL A 124 -3.22 -9.86 4.52
N VAL A 125 -3.46 -8.61 4.90
CA VAL A 125 -3.31 -7.44 4.03
C VAL A 125 -1.93 -6.83 4.28
N LEU A 126 -1.06 -6.85 3.28
CA LEU A 126 0.18 -6.11 3.30
C LEU A 126 0.00 -4.75 2.63
N ASN A 127 0.14 -3.67 3.40
CA ASN A 127 0.21 -2.31 2.88
C ASN A 127 1.53 -2.12 2.14
N VAL A 128 1.43 -1.76 0.85
CA VAL A 128 2.55 -1.43 -0.01
C VAL A 128 2.40 0.00 -0.50
N SER A 129 3.44 0.80 -0.28
CA SER A 129 3.46 2.22 -0.58
C SER A 129 3.88 2.46 -2.03
N GLY A 130 3.24 3.42 -2.68
CA GLY A 130 3.67 3.91 -3.99
C GLY A 130 4.85 4.88 -3.91
N PRO A 131 5.43 5.25 -5.07
CA PRO A 131 6.72 5.89 -5.17
C PRO A 131 6.76 7.24 -4.45
N PHE A 132 5.69 8.06 -4.50
CA PHE A 132 5.72 9.35 -3.82
C PHE A 132 5.64 9.20 -2.31
N THR A 133 4.84 8.27 -1.80
CA THR A 133 4.81 7.94 -0.37
C THR A 133 6.17 7.43 0.12
N ILE A 134 6.85 6.57 -0.65
CA ILE A 134 8.21 6.11 -0.31
C ILE A 134 9.20 7.27 -0.34
N MET A 135 9.22 8.07 -1.41
CA MET A 135 10.11 9.23 -1.56
C MET A 135 9.90 10.26 -0.46
N ASN A 136 8.69 10.41 0.07
CA ASN A 136 8.39 11.33 1.18
C ASN A 136 9.07 10.93 2.51
N VAL A 137 9.74 9.78 2.58
CA VAL A 137 10.61 9.40 3.72
C VAL A 137 12.10 9.72 3.44
N LEU A 138 12.44 9.97 2.17
CA LEU A 138 13.82 10.06 1.67
C LEU A 138 14.21 11.49 1.30
N ILE A 139 13.30 12.22 0.66
CA ILE A 139 13.53 13.54 0.07
C ILE A 139 12.31 14.45 0.28
N GLU A 140 12.56 15.76 0.37
CA GLU A 140 11.48 16.73 0.44
C GLU A 140 10.61 16.70 -0.84
N PRO A 141 9.26 16.52 -0.73
CA PRO A 141 8.38 16.39 -1.90
C PRO A 141 8.47 17.53 -2.91
N ARG A 142 8.74 18.76 -2.43
CA ARG A 142 8.88 19.94 -3.29
C ARG A 142 10.03 19.80 -4.30
N VAL A 143 11.11 19.12 -3.92
CA VAL A 143 12.25 18.86 -4.80
C VAL A 143 11.82 17.92 -5.92
N VAL A 144 11.15 16.82 -5.59
CA VAL A 144 10.63 15.86 -6.57
C VAL A 144 9.66 16.53 -7.54
N PHE A 145 8.70 17.32 -7.04
CA PHE A 145 7.73 18.02 -7.89
C PHE A 145 8.36 19.08 -8.78
N LYS A 146 9.47 19.70 -8.35
CA LYS A 146 10.24 20.63 -9.19
C LYS A 146 10.97 19.88 -10.30
N THR A 147 11.61 18.76 -9.98
CA THR A 147 12.30 17.92 -10.96
C THR A 147 11.34 17.35 -11.97
N PHE A 148 10.16 16.88 -11.55
CA PHE A 148 9.11 16.40 -12.45
C PHE A 148 8.75 17.41 -13.55
N ARG A 149 8.70 18.69 -13.20
CA ARG A 149 8.41 19.77 -14.16
C ARG A 149 9.57 20.10 -15.08
N LYS A 150 10.80 20.01 -14.57
CA LYS A 150 12.01 20.50 -15.27
C LYS A 150 12.76 19.42 -16.02
N ASN A 151 12.74 18.19 -15.53
CA ASN A 151 13.47 17.04 -16.05
C ASN A 151 12.64 15.75 -15.86
N PRO A 152 11.61 15.55 -16.69
CA PRO A 152 10.75 14.37 -16.61
C PRO A 152 11.49 13.06 -16.91
N GLU A 153 12.58 13.08 -17.69
CA GLU A 153 13.37 11.88 -17.97
C GLU A 153 14.11 11.38 -16.73
N LEU A 154 14.68 12.28 -15.92
CA LEU A 154 15.24 11.89 -14.61
C LEU A 154 14.17 11.30 -13.69
N ILE A 155 12.95 11.83 -13.69
CA ILE A 155 11.85 11.21 -12.93
C ILE A 155 11.53 9.81 -13.47
N ARG A 156 11.57 9.60 -14.79
CA ARG A 156 11.35 8.28 -15.38
C ARG A 156 12.36 7.26 -14.86
N GLU A 157 13.63 7.64 -14.75
CA GLU A 157 14.67 6.77 -14.18
C GLU A 157 14.41 6.46 -12.69
N VAL A 158 14.03 7.48 -11.92
CA VAL A 158 13.66 7.30 -10.50
C VAL A 158 12.47 6.36 -10.37
N PHE A 159 11.43 6.58 -11.17
CA PHE A 159 10.26 5.71 -11.26
C PHE A 159 10.60 4.28 -11.63
N ASN A 160 11.49 4.07 -12.59
CA ASN A 160 11.99 2.74 -12.90
C ASN A 160 12.64 2.09 -11.67
N LYS A 161 13.53 2.79 -10.94
CA LYS A 161 14.12 2.25 -9.71
C LYS A 161 13.05 1.84 -8.70
N PHE A 162 12.12 2.73 -8.34
CA PHE A 162 11.08 2.41 -7.36
C PHE A 162 10.11 1.32 -7.83
N GLN A 163 9.85 1.20 -9.14
CA GLN A 163 9.07 0.10 -9.68
C GLN A 163 9.74 -1.24 -9.40
N HIS A 164 11.07 -1.34 -9.58
CA HIS A 164 11.80 -2.57 -9.27
C HIS A 164 11.74 -2.90 -7.77
N GLU A 165 11.97 -1.92 -6.89
CA GLU A 165 11.93 -2.15 -5.43
C GLU A 165 10.53 -2.62 -4.96
N ILE A 166 9.44 -2.05 -5.50
CA ILE A 166 8.07 -2.45 -5.16
C ILE A 166 7.75 -3.85 -5.69
N ILE A 167 8.21 -4.18 -6.90
CA ILE A 167 8.03 -5.52 -7.47
C ILE A 167 8.77 -6.57 -6.64
N GLU A 168 10.04 -6.34 -6.28
CA GLU A 168 10.80 -7.24 -5.41
C GLU A 168 10.08 -7.41 -4.05
N PHE A 169 9.49 -6.35 -3.48
CA PHE A 169 8.74 -6.47 -2.23
C PHE A 169 7.48 -7.34 -2.35
N ILE A 170 6.75 -7.25 -3.46
CA ILE A 170 5.58 -8.08 -3.72
C ILE A 170 5.98 -9.55 -3.92
N GLU A 171 7.10 -9.80 -4.59
CA GLU A 171 7.64 -11.16 -4.71
C GLU A 171 8.01 -11.76 -3.34
N GLU A 172 8.66 -10.98 -2.47
CA GLU A 172 8.92 -11.40 -1.08
C GLU A 172 7.63 -11.63 -0.28
N ALA A 173 6.60 -10.81 -0.49
CA ALA A 173 5.29 -11.00 0.13
C ALA A 173 4.62 -12.32 -0.31
N GLN A 174 4.71 -12.66 -1.60
CA GLN A 174 4.22 -13.95 -2.12
C GLN A 174 4.97 -15.13 -1.47
N LYS A 175 6.30 -15.05 -1.32
CA LYS A 175 7.11 -16.12 -0.69
C LYS A 175 6.69 -16.43 0.75
N VAL A 176 6.19 -15.42 1.48
CA VAL A 176 5.70 -15.60 2.86
C VAL A 176 4.18 -15.85 2.93
N GLY A 177 3.52 -16.02 1.78
CA GLY A 177 2.13 -16.42 1.66
C GLY A 177 1.10 -15.31 1.87
N VAL A 178 1.49 -14.03 1.79
CA VAL A 178 0.54 -12.91 1.82
C VAL A 178 -0.47 -13.10 0.70
N ASN A 179 -1.76 -12.90 1.00
CA ASN A 179 -2.83 -13.12 0.03
C ASN A 179 -3.56 -11.85 -0.40
N ILE A 180 -3.30 -10.71 0.26
CA ILE A 180 -3.86 -9.41 -0.15
C ILE A 180 -2.77 -8.35 -0.08
N ILE A 181 -2.52 -7.66 -1.20
CA ILE A 181 -1.69 -6.45 -1.24
C ILE A 181 -2.60 -5.23 -1.26
N SER A 182 -2.43 -4.30 -0.33
CA SER A 182 -3.11 -3.00 -0.34
C SER A 182 -2.13 -1.95 -0.85
N TYR A 183 -2.23 -1.62 -2.14
CA TYR A 183 -1.33 -0.67 -2.79
C TYR A 183 -1.90 0.76 -2.73
N ALA A 184 -1.12 1.69 -2.17
CA ALA A 184 -1.52 3.09 -2.05
C ALA A 184 -0.35 4.06 -2.20
N ASP A 185 -0.57 5.13 -2.97
CA ASP A 185 0.34 6.27 -3.04
C ASP A 185 -0.38 7.56 -2.59
N SER A 186 -0.41 7.79 -1.28
CA SER A 186 -1.15 8.92 -0.70
C SER A 186 -0.53 10.27 -1.08
N SER A 187 0.80 10.34 -1.18
CA SER A 187 1.54 11.55 -1.53
C SER A 187 1.48 11.88 -3.02
N GLY A 188 1.18 10.87 -3.85
CA GLY A 188 1.01 11.00 -5.31
C GLY A 188 -0.43 11.24 -5.78
N GLY A 189 -1.36 11.54 -4.87
CA GLY A 189 -2.77 11.72 -5.22
C GLY A 189 -3.04 12.90 -6.17
N VAL A 190 -4.07 12.79 -7.02
CA VAL A 190 -4.47 13.85 -7.97
C VAL A 190 -4.80 15.18 -7.28
N ASN A 191 -5.25 15.15 -6.03
CA ASN A 191 -5.48 16.35 -5.21
C ASN A 191 -4.18 17.11 -4.87
N ILE A 192 -3.02 16.46 -4.95
CA ILE A 192 -1.70 17.05 -4.71
C ILE A 192 -1.03 17.40 -6.04
N LEU A 193 -1.00 16.45 -6.97
CA LEU A 193 -0.30 16.60 -8.25
C LEU A 193 -1.06 17.45 -9.26
N GLY A 194 -2.39 17.48 -9.19
CA GLY A 194 -3.25 17.97 -10.25
C GLY A 194 -3.40 16.96 -11.40
N PRO A 195 -4.43 17.12 -12.26
CA PRO A 195 -4.82 16.11 -13.24
C PRO A 195 -3.74 15.82 -14.29
N LYS A 196 -3.05 16.84 -14.80
CA LYS A 196 -2.01 16.68 -15.82
C LYS A 196 -0.82 15.85 -15.34
N PHE A 197 -0.36 16.10 -14.12
CA PHE A 197 0.75 15.33 -13.55
C PHE A 197 0.30 13.93 -13.12
N ALA A 198 -0.92 13.79 -12.61
CA ALA A 198 -1.48 12.47 -12.29
C ALA A 198 -1.55 11.57 -13.54
N GLU A 199 -1.96 12.10 -14.69
CA GLU A 199 -1.94 11.39 -15.97
C GLU A 199 -0.52 10.93 -16.34
N GLN A 200 0.47 11.82 -16.25
CA GLN A 200 1.87 11.47 -16.52
C GLN A 200 2.39 10.39 -15.57
N VAL A 201 2.01 10.43 -14.29
CA VAL A 201 2.35 9.38 -13.32
C VAL A 201 1.70 8.05 -13.69
N VAL A 202 0.46 8.06 -14.19
CA VAL A 202 -0.19 6.83 -14.66
C VAL A 202 0.60 6.21 -15.82
N GLU A 203 0.96 7.02 -16.81
CA GLU A 203 1.70 6.55 -17.99
C GLU A 203 3.12 6.09 -17.65
N MET A 204 3.84 6.85 -16.83
CA MET A 204 5.26 6.60 -16.56
C MET A 204 5.51 5.55 -15.48
N PHE A 205 4.55 5.33 -14.58
CA PHE A 205 4.76 4.50 -13.40
C PHE A 205 3.60 3.55 -13.11
N THR A 206 2.40 4.08 -12.83
CA THR A 206 1.31 3.26 -12.26
C THR A 206 0.91 2.14 -13.20
N TYR A 207 0.64 2.45 -14.47
CA TYR A 207 0.21 1.44 -15.42
C TYR A 207 1.33 0.42 -15.74
N PRO A 208 2.59 0.83 -16.03
CA PRO A 208 3.71 -0.11 -16.14
C PRO A 208 3.89 -1.02 -14.92
N LEU A 209 3.85 -0.47 -13.71
CA LEU A 209 3.96 -1.23 -12.46
C LEU A 209 2.86 -2.30 -12.38
N LEU A 210 1.61 -1.91 -12.61
CA LEU A 210 0.48 -2.84 -12.53
C LEU A 210 0.50 -3.90 -13.63
N LYS A 211 0.98 -3.59 -14.84
CA LYS A 211 1.20 -4.61 -15.90
C LYS A 211 2.32 -5.59 -15.53
N THR A 212 3.33 -5.16 -14.78
CA THR A 212 4.33 -6.10 -14.23
C THR A 212 3.71 -6.95 -13.13
N MET A 213 2.96 -6.34 -12.19
CA MET A 213 2.26 -7.07 -11.13
C MET A 213 1.33 -8.13 -11.71
N ASP A 214 0.53 -7.80 -12.74
CA ASP A 214 -0.37 -8.73 -13.43
C ASP A 214 0.35 -10.00 -13.94
N LYS A 215 1.62 -9.89 -14.34
CA LYS A 215 2.39 -11.03 -14.85
C LYS A 215 2.98 -11.91 -13.74
N ILE A 216 3.25 -11.36 -12.56
CA ILE A 216 4.02 -12.05 -11.51
C ILE A 216 3.15 -12.54 -10.35
N ILE A 217 1.96 -11.96 -10.14
CA ILE A 217 1.08 -12.40 -9.06
C ILE A 217 0.40 -13.72 -9.44
N ASN A 218 0.39 -14.65 -8.50
CA ASN A 218 -0.30 -15.92 -8.64
C ASN A 218 -1.78 -15.81 -8.23
N GLU A 219 -2.55 -16.87 -8.46
CA GLU A 219 -3.99 -16.94 -8.16
C GLU A 219 -4.31 -16.98 -6.65
N GLU A 220 -3.30 -17.07 -5.78
CA GLU A 220 -3.46 -17.07 -4.31
C GLU A 220 -3.40 -15.66 -3.70
N MET A 221 -3.16 -14.64 -4.53
CA MET A 221 -3.00 -13.25 -4.12
C MET A 221 -3.93 -12.33 -4.93
N ILE A 222 -4.44 -11.30 -4.27
CA ILE A 222 -5.15 -10.19 -4.93
C ILE A 222 -4.53 -8.84 -4.56
N ILE A 223 -4.55 -7.90 -5.50
CA ILE A 223 -4.12 -6.53 -5.30
C ILE A 223 -5.33 -5.62 -5.16
N VAL A 224 -5.44 -4.98 -4.00
CA VAL A 224 -6.44 -3.97 -3.67
C VAL A 224 -5.80 -2.61 -3.88
N LEU A 225 -6.21 -1.95 -4.95
CA LEU A 225 -5.75 -0.59 -5.28
C LEU A 225 -6.51 0.43 -4.45
N CYS A 226 -5.78 1.44 -3.98
CA CYS A 226 -6.39 2.67 -3.48
C CYS A 226 -7.35 3.23 -4.56
N PRO A 227 -8.58 3.64 -4.19
CA PRO A 227 -9.54 4.19 -5.15
C PRO A 227 -9.02 5.39 -5.95
N LYS A 228 -8.09 6.18 -5.40
CA LYS A 228 -7.42 7.26 -6.15
C LYS A 228 -6.61 6.72 -7.33
N THR A 229 -5.90 5.62 -7.12
CA THR A 229 -5.16 4.91 -8.18
C THR A 229 -6.12 4.34 -9.21
N THR A 230 -7.18 3.67 -8.74
CA THR A 230 -8.24 3.11 -9.58
C THR A 230 -8.86 4.16 -10.51
N PHE A 231 -9.33 5.28 -9.95
CA PHE A 231 -9.97 6.34 -10.73
C PHE A 231 -8.99 7.05 -11.67
N SER A 232 -7.70 7.06 -11.34
CA SER A 232 -6.68 7.56 -12.26
C SER A 232 -6.50 6.64 -13.47
N LEU A 233 -6.53 5.32 -13.29
CA LEU A 233 -6.47 4.34 -14.39
C LEU A 233 -7.71 4.41 -15.28
N LEU A 234 -8.90 4.47 -14.69
CA LEU A 234 -10.15 4.60 -15.45
C LEU A 234 -10.20 5.95 -16.19
N GLY A 235 -9.80 7.02 -15.52
CA GLY A 235 -9.78 8.37 -16.09
C GLY A 235 -8.75 8.56 -17.20
N THR A 236 -7.80 7.62 -17.37
CA THR A 236 -6.78 7.63 -18.43
C THR A 236 -6.99 6.50 -19.44
N ASP A 237 -8.16 5.84 -19.41
CA ASP A 237 -8.51 4.75 -20.32
C ASP A 237 -7.48 3.59 -20.29
N LYS A 238 -6.87 3.32 -19.12
CA LYS A 238 -5.88 2.23 -18.90
C LYS A 238 -6.46 0.99 -18.23
N ALA A 239 -7.68 1.11 -17.70
CA ALA A 239 -8.40 0.01 -17.10
C ALA A 239 -9.90 0.20 -17.31
N ILE A 240 -10.63 -0.90 -17.18
CA ILE A 240 -12.09 -0.92 -17.16
C ILE A 240 -12.59 -1.71 -15.96
N TRP A 241 -13.84 -1.43 -15.55
CA TRP A 241 -14.52 -2.23 -14.54
C TRP A 241 -15.01 -3.54 -15.13
N LYS A 242 -14.85 -4.61 -14.34
CA LYS A 242 -15.47 -5.91 -14.59
C LYS A 242 -16.14 -6.41 -13.32
N ASP A 243 -17.38 -6.85 -13.46
CA ASP A 243 -18.15 -7.37 -12.33
C ASP A 243 -17.84 -8.85 -12.11
N VAL A 244 -17.60 -9.22 -10.86
CA VAL A 244 -17.41 -10.60 -10.42
C VAL A 244 -18.44 -10.93 -9.35
N SER A 245 -19.20 -12.00 -9.57
CA SER A 245 -20.17 -12.51 -8.61
C SER A 245 -19.47 -13.32 -7.52
N LEU A 246 -19.83 -13.06 -6.27
CA LEU A 246 -19.28 -13.66 -5.06
C LEU A 246 -20.26 -14.62 -4.37
N GLY A 247 -21.40 -14.89 -4.99
CA GLY A 247 -22.39 -15.85 -4.50
C GLY A 247 -23.26 -15.37 -3.33
N GLY A 248 -23.18 -14.10 -2.94
CA GLY A 248 -24.06 -13.51 -1.94
C GLY A 248 -23.49 -12.25 -1.29
N PRO A 249 -24.29 -11.56 -0.45
CA PRO A 249 -23.86 -10.32 0.19
C PRO A 249 -22.66 -10.53 1.11
N SER A 250 -21.76 -9.56 1.17
CA SER A 250 -20.65 -9.55 2.10
C SER A 250 -20.16 -8.12 2.37
N ASN A 251 -19.34 -7.94 3.41
CA ASN A 251 -18.56 -6.72 3.54
C ASN A 251 -17.42 -6.70 2.51
N TYR A 252 -16.77 -5.53 2.35
CA TYR A 252 -15.74 -5.37 1.32
C TYR A 252 -14.49 -6.24 1.55
N GLU A 253 -14.05 -6.43 2.79
CA GLU A 253 -12.88 -7.27 3.11
C GLU A 253 -13.12 -8.73 2.74
N GLU A 254 -14.28 -9.27 3.14
CA GLU A 254 -14.71 -10.62 2.79
C GLU A 254 -14.87 -10.76 1.28
N GLY A 255 -15.37 -9.73 0.61
CA GLY A 255 -15.46 -9.71 -0.84
C GLY A 255 -14.09 -9.77 -1.52
N CYS A 256 -13.10 -9.05 -1.00
CA CYS A 256 -11.72 -9.14 -1.48
C CYS A 256 -11.14 -10.55 -1.28
N ILE A 257 -11.41 -11.18 -0.13
CA ILE A 257 -10.99 -12.57 0.15
C ILE A 257 -11.63 -13.54 -0.84
N LYS A 258 -12.95 -13.43 -1.08
CA LYS A 258 -13.69 -14.27 -2.03
C LYS A 258 -13.26 -14.05 -3.49
N ALA A 259 -12.69 -12.89 -3.81
CA ALA A 259 -12.21 -12.56 -5.14
C ALA A 259 -10.81 -13.11 -5.45
N ILE A 260 -10.08 -13.65 -4.46
CA ILE A 260 -8.81 -14.33 -4.68
C ILE A 260 -9.02 -15.52 -5.64
N GLY A 261 -8.19 -15.60 -6.68
CA GLY A 261 -8.31 -16.60 -7.76
C GLY A 261 -9.44 -16.33 -8.76
N LEU A 262 -10.23 -15.28 -8.56
CA LEU A 262 -11.26 -14.83 -9.51
C LEU A 262 -10.85 -13.56 -10.26
N ALA A 263 -10.03 -12.72 -9.61
CA ALA A 263 -9.48 -11.51 -10.18
C ALA A 263 -8.16 -11.14 -9.51
N LYS A 264 -7.33 -10.39 -10.23
CA LYS A 264 -6.04 -9.89 -9.75
C LYS A 264 -6.10 -8.51 -9.12
N PHE A 265 -7.02 -7.66 -9.59
CA PHE A 265 -7.14 -6.28 -9.15
C PHE A 265 -8.56 -5.94 -8.72
N VAL A 266 -8.68 -5.32 -7.56
CA VAL A 266 -9.91 -4.67 -7.06
C VAL A 266 -9.56 -3.27 -6.56
N GLY A 267 -10.55 -2.39 -6.45
CA GLY A 267 -10.28 -1.03 -5.97
C GLY A 267 -11.45 -0.07 -6.05
N GLN A 268 -12.68 -0.59 -5.93
CA GLN A 268 -13.91 0.21 -6.02
C GLN A 268 -14.14 1.12 -4.81
N THR A 269 -13.58 0.74 -3.66
CA THR A 269 -13.64 1.50 -2.42
C THR A 269 -12.37 1.25 -1.60
N CYS A 270 -12.15 2.05 -0.57
CA CYS A 270 -10.99 1.91 0.30
C CYS A 270 -11.18 0.70 1.23
N MET A 271 -10.12 -0.09 1.44
CA MET A 271 -10.11 -1.19 2.44
C MET A 271 -10.42 -0.71 3.87
N LYS A 272 -10.21 0.58 4.15
CA LYS A 272 -10.53 1.20 5.43
C LYS A 272 -12.03 1.53 5.59
N ASN A 273 -12.82 1.44 4.51
CA ASN A 273 -14.26 1.66 4.55
C ASN A 273 -14.98 0.42 5.08
N LYS A 274 -15.10 0.32 6.41
CA LYS A 274 -15.76 -0.81 7.09
C LYS A 274 -17.27 -0.87 6.86
N ASP A 275 -17.88 0.27 6.55
CA ASP A 275 -19.34 0.36 6.35
C ASP A 275 -19.76 -0.08 4.94
N PHE A 276 -18.81 -0.27 4.02
CA PHE A 276 -19.13 -0.65 2.65
C PHE A 276 -19.60 -2.10 2.55
N GLN A 277 -20.81 -2.28 2.01
CA GLN A 277 -21.45 -3.59 1.82
C GLN A 277 -21.65 -3.88 0.33
N LEU A 278 -21.27 -5.09 -0.08
CA LEU A 278 -21.53 -5.65 -1.41
C LEU A 278 -22.92 -6.30 -1.40
N LYS A 279 -23.98 -5.48 -1.39
CA LYS A 279 -25.36 -5.96 -1.16
C LYS A 279 -25.83 -7.00 -2.18
N ASP A 280 -25.45 -6.83 -3.44
CA ASP A 280 -25.83 -7.74 -4.52
C ASP A 280 -24.86 -8.92 -4.68
N GLY A 281 -23.87 -9.03 -3.78
CA GLY A 281 -22.82 -10.04 -3.86
C GLY A 281 -21.93 -9.89 -5.10
N VAL A 282 -21.83 -8.69 -5.66
CA VAL A 282 -20.98 -8.39 -6.81
C VAL A 282 -19.88 -7.43 -6.40
N ILE A 283 -18.63 -7.80 -6.67
CA ILE A 283 -17.47 -6.92 -6.53
C ILE A 283 -17.01 -6.43 -7.90
N LYS A 284 -16.69 -5.15 -8.00
CA LYS A 284 -16.07 -4.56 -9.18
C LYS A 284 -14.56 -4.73 -9.10
N THR A 285 -14.05 -5.43 -10.11
CA THR A 285 -12.65 -5.73 -10.35
C THR A 285 -12.13 -4.88 -11.50
N LEU A 286 -10.81 -4.74 -11.60
CA LEU A 286 -10.17 -3.96 -12.66
C LEU A 286 -9.52 -4.88 -13.67
N GLU A 287 -9.89 -4.71 -14.93
CA GLU A 287 -9.20 -5.30 -16.07
C GLU A 287 -8.30 -4.22 -16.67
N LEU A 288 -6.99 -4.46 -16.67
CA LEU A 288 -6.01 -3.56 -17.28
C LEU A 288 -6.07 -3.75 -18.80
N LEU A 289 -6.12 -2.63 -19.53
CA LEU A 289 -6.10 -2.64 -21.00
C LEU A 289 -4.70 -2.90 -21.56
#